data_AF-S4NCA4-F1
#
_entry.id   AF-S4NCA4-F1
#
_cell.length_a   1.000
_cell.length_b   1.000
_cell.length_c   1.000
_cell.angle_alpha   90.00
_cell.angle_beta   90.00
_cell.angle_gamma   90.00
#
_symmetry.space_group_name_H-M   'P 1'
#
loop_
_entity.id
_entity.type
_entity.pdbx_description
1 polymer ?
#
loop_
_entity_poly.entity_id
_entity_poly.type
_entity_poly.pdbx_seq_one_letter_code
_entity_poly.pdbx_strand_id
1 'polypeptide(L)'
;MTHEDSFKDELKPINFGKGKIKGSYFQNVQYSVQLVTPFDTPEQQQEVINLLIKTYTEQSDDEVDQIVPVKLDVDFEAFALNVLYNQQIKNRIFLFPIETVAPSVENLIDYNSKAQQIYKEDGVYGEYGIRDRGHIENVAYTLNNPYMYGVNRHPTILNKATYLWSQSAGLQAFSNGNKRTAMVATLVFLHSNGYDFIFHKGLRQELIDFSVQIAVKAVDFEEISSYISDNVRLNLFNEDWNTIEQLKDDFPK
;
A
#
# COMPACT_ATOMS: atom_id res chain seq x y z
N MET A 1 10.16 -30.34 -5.63
CA MET A 1 10.43 -29.11 -4.86
C MET A 1 9.37 -28.14 -5.28
N THR A 2 8.32 -28.06 -4.47
CA THR A 2 7.20 -27.14 -4.66
C THR A 2 7.76 -25.73 -4.67
N HIS A 3 7.48 -24.96 -5.72
CA HIS A 3 7.67 -23.52 -5.71
C HIS A 3 6.91 -22.99 -4.49
N GLU A 4 7.62 -22.59 -3.44
CA GLU A 4 7.01 -21.83 -2.36
C GLU A 4 6.51 -20.54 -3.00
N ASP A 5 5.19 -20.42 -3.04
CA ASP A 5 4.40 -19.27 -3.51
C ASP A 5 4.94 -17.98 -2.89
N SER A 6 5.92 -17.36 -3.54
CA SER A 6 6.34 -16.03 -3.17
C SER A 6 5.17 -15.12 -3.53
N PHE A 7 4.64 -14.42 -2.54
CA PHE A 7 3.54 -13.48 -2.68
C PHE A 7 3.74 -12.48 -3.85
N LYS A 8 5.01 -12.26 -4.22
CA LYS A 8 5.48 -11.45 -5.34
C LYS A 8 4.95 -11.88 -6.71
N ASP A 9 4.57 -13.14 -6.90
CA ASP A 9 4.15 -13.67 -8.21
C ASP A 9 2.66 -13.45 -8.51
N GLU A 10 1.84 -13.08 -7.51
CA GLU A 10 0.41 -12.76 -7.67
C GLU A 10 0.12 -11.26 -7.70
N LEU A 11 1.12 -10.44 -7.35
CA LEU A 11 1.11 -9.04 -7.70
C LEU A 11 1.28 -8.98 -9.23
N LYS A 12 0.39 -8.29 -9.95
CA LYS A 12 0.71 -7.77 -11.29
C LYS A 12 1.21 -6.33 -11.16
N PRO A 13 2.35 -6.04 -10.51
CA PRO A 13 2.96 -4.74 -10.73
C PRO A 13 3.38 -4.74 -12.20
N ILE A 14 3.25 -3.59 -12.86
CA ILE A 14 3.84 -3.41 -14.18
C ILE A 14 5.31 -3.85 -14.04
N ASN A 15 5.68 -4.90 -14.78
CA ASN A 15 7.00 -5.51 -14.74
C ASN A 15 8.00 -4.57 -15.43
N PHE A 16 8.23 -3.38 -14.86
CA PHE A 16 9.51 -2.72 -14.97
C PHE A 16 10.46 -3.68 -14.28
N GLY A 17 11.19 -4.49 -15.07
CA GLY A 17 11.83 -5.73 -14.61
C GLY A 17 12.57 -5.63 -13.27
N LYS A 18 12.88 -6.78 -12.67
CA LYS A 18 13.52 -6.96 -11.34
C LYS A 18 14.84 -6.20 -11.07
N GLY A 19 15.27 -5.28 -11.93
CA GLY A 19 16.42 -4.40 -11.73
C GLY A 19 16.02 -3.08 -11.07
N LYS A 20 16.76 -2.68 -10.03
CA LYS A 20 16.71 -1.32 -9.48
C LYS A 20 17.04 -0.30 -10.56
N ILE A 21 16.09 0.58 -10.92
CA ILE A 21 16.31 1.63 -11.92
C ILE A 21 16.99 2.82 -11.23
N LYS A 22 18.30 2.98 -11.44
CA LYS A 22 19.10 4.11 -10.90
C LYS A 22 18.95 5.40 -11.73
N GLY A 23 17.73 5.70 -12.16
CA GLY A 23 17.42 6.81 -13.03
C GLY A 23 17.44 6.44 -14.52
N SER A 24 16.73 7.24 -15.30
CA SER A 24 16.52 7.06 -16.74
C SER A 24 16.49 8.39 -17.46
N TYR A 25 16.88 8.39 -18.75
CA TYR A 25 16.67 9.53 -19.63
C TYR A 25 15.41 9.31 -20.45
N PHE A 26 14.54 10.31 -20.50
CA PHE A 26 13.37 10.33 -21.36
C PHE A 26 13.29 11.69 -22.05
N GLN A 27 13.18 11.71 -23.39
CA GLN A 27 13.21 12.94 -24.19
C GLN A 27 14.38 13.89 -23.83
N ASN A 28 15.60 13.34 -23.64
CA ASN A 28 16.81 14.05 -23.20
C ASN A 28 16.74 14.69 -21.79
N VAL A 29 15.69 14.41 -21.02
CA VAL A 29 15.56 14.83 -19.62
C VAL A 29 15.95 13.67 -18.71
N GLN A 30 16.81 13.94 -17.74
CA GLN A 30 17.17 12.97 -16.70
C GLN A 30 16.08 12.92 -15.62
N TYR A 31 15.68 11.70 -15.27
CA TYR A 31 14.82 11.37 -14.15
C TYR A 31 15.60 10.46 -13.21
N SER A 32 15.64 10.78 -11.92
CA SER A 32 16.46 10.01 -10.97
C SER A 32 15.75 8.76 -10.49
N VAL A 33 14.42 8.75 -10.53
CA VAL A 33 13.57 7.68 -10.04
C VAL A 33 12.29 7.56 -10.86
N GLN A 34 11.64 6.40 -10.74
CA GLN A 34 10.33 6.13 -11.34
C GLN A 34 9.33 5.83 -10.22
N LEU A 35 8.11 6.33 -10.35
CA LEU A 35 7.04 6.06 -9.41
C LEU A 35 5.83 5.51 -10.17
N VAL A 36 5.28 4.41 -9.65
CA VAL A 36 4.08 3.77 -10.19
C VAL A 36 3.04 3.75 -9.08
N THR A 37 2.02 4.60 -9.20
CA THR A 37 0.98 4.78 -8.19
C THR A 37 -0.26 5.40 -8.84
N PRO A 38 -1.45 5.21 -8.27
CA PRO A 38 -2.61 6.03 -8.62
C PRO A 38 -2.34 7.52 -8.46
N PHE A 39 -2.83 8.30 -9.42
CA PHE A 39 -2.61 9.75 -9.55
C PHE A 39 -3.76 10.45 -10.31
N ASP A 40 -4.96 9.86 -10.24
CA ASP A 40 -6.14 10.14 -11.06
C ASP A 40 -7.06 11.26 -10.52
N THR A 41 -7.06 11.50 -9.22
CA THR A 41 -7.89 12.54 -8.56
C THR A 41 -7.03 13.61 -7.88
N PRO A 42 -7.51 14.86 -7.71
CA PRO A 42 -6.79 15.90 -6.97
C PRO A 42 -6.40 15.47 -5.55
N GLU A 43 -7.28 14.75 -4.86
CA GLU A 43 -7.03 14.23 -3.51
C GLU A 43 -5.90 13.19 -3.52
N GLN A 44 -5.91 12.26 -4.50
CA GLN A 44 -4.85 11.27 -4.65
C GLN A 44 -3.51 11.92 -5.04
N GLN A 45 -3.54 12.95 -5.90
CA GLN A 45 -2.34 13.70 -6.26
C GLN A 45 -1.73 14.41 -5.05
N GLN A 46 -2.56 15.02 -4.21
CA GLN A 46 -2.12 15.67 -2.99
C GLN A 46 -1.53 14.67 -1.99
N GLU A 47 -2.14 13.50 -1.83
CA GLU A 47 -1.59 12.42 -0.98
C GLU A 47 -0.19 11.99 -1.46
N VAL A 48 -0.04 11.72 -2.75
CA VAL A 48 1.25 11.32 -3.33
C VAL A 48 2.30 12.42 -3.15
N ILE A 49 1.95 13.69 -3.38
CA ILE A 49 2.87 14.82 -3.18
C ILE A 49 3.31 14.93 -1.72
N ASN A 50 2.38 14.84 -0.78
CA ASN A 50 2.69 14.92 0.65
C ASN A 50 3.61 13.77 1.09
N LEU A 51 3.31 12.54 0.65
CA LEU A 51 4.13 11.38 0.97
C LEU A 51 5.49 11.42 0.28
N LEU A 52 5.60 11.99 -0.92
CA LEU A 52 6.90 12.23 -1.54
C LEU A 52 7.74 13.19 -0.71
N ILE A 53 7.17 14.32 -0.27
CA ILE A 53 7.88 15.28 0.58
C ILE A 53 8.37 14.58 1.86
N LYS A 54 7.49 13.81 2.53
CA LYS A 54 7.86 12.97 3.69
C LYS A 54 9.01 12.02 3.36
N THR A 55 8.88 11.25 2.28
CA THR A 55 9.87 10.25 1.84
C THR A 55 11.24 10.90 1.58
N TYR A 56 11.28 12.07 0.93
CA TYR A 56 12.53 12.78 0.69
C TYR A 56 13.12 13.38 1.97
N THR A 57 12.29 13.96 2.84
CA THR A 57 12.73 14.53 4.13
C THR A 57 13.34 13.46 5.03
N GLU A 58 12.82 12.23 5.01
CA GLU A 58 13.37 11.12 5.79
C GLU A 58 14.66 10.53 5.19
N GLN A 59 14.91 10.72 3.89
CA GLN A 59 16.03 10.12 3.15
C GLN A 59 17.16 11.10 2.78
N SER A 60 16.93 12.40 2.94
CA SER A 60 17.83 13.48 2.55
C SER A 60 17.93 14.53 3.65
N ASP A 61 19.12 15.12 3.83
CA ASP A 61 19.32 16.27 4.73
C ASP A 61 18.79 17.59 4.10
N ASP A 62 18.42 17.57 2.82
CA ASP A 62 17.94 18.74 2.09
C ASP A 62 16.41 18.92 2.25
N GLU A 63 15.96 20.12 2.59
CA GLU A 63 14.53 20.47 2.73
C GLU A 63 13.88 20.66 1.35
N VAL A 64 12.88 19.85 1.02
CA VAL A 64 12.11 19.97 -0.23
C VAL A 64 11.10 21.10 -0.10
N ASP A 65 11.21 22.15 -0.92
CA ASP A 65 10.26 23.27 -0.89
C ASP A 65 8.88 22.86 -1.40
N GLN A 66 8.88 22.16 -2.54
CA GLN A 66 7.68 21.85 -3.31
C GLN A 66 7.95 20.75 -4.32
N ILE A 67 6.92 19.99 -4.63
CA ILE A 67 6.89 19.03 -5.72
C ILE A 67 5.79 19.44 -6.68
N VAL A 68 6.16 19.69 -7.94
CA VAL A 68 5.24 20.18 -8.97
C VAL A 68 5.05 19.11 -10.04
N PRO A 69 3.85 18.50 -10.14
CA PRO A 69 3.54 17.58 -11.22
C PRO A 69 3.38 18.32 -12.55
N VAL A 70 3.99 17.81 -13.60
CA VAL A 70 3.86 18.29 -14.98
C VAL A 70 3.48 17.11 -15.86
N LYS A 71 2.31 17.18 -16.50
CA LYS A 71 1.89 16.16 -17.47
C LYS A 71 2.85 16.17 -18.66
N LEU A 72 3.33 14.98 -19.04
CA LEU A 72 4.24 14.81 -20.17
C LEU A 72 3.47 14.72 -21.49
N ASP A 73 4.05 15.26 -22.54
CA ASP A 73 3.51 15.20 -23.90
C ASP A 73 3.97 13.90 -24.59
N VAL A 74 3.19 12.84 -24.37
CA VAL A 74 3.44 11.46 -24.80
C VAL A 74 2.12 10.74 -25.10
N ASP A 75 2.17 9.63 -25.84
CA ASP A 75 0.99 8.86 -26.27
C ASP A 75 0.28 8.07 -25.15
N PHE A 76 0.82 8.10 -23.93
CA PHE A 76 0.26 7.47 -22.73
C PHE A 76 0.26 8.47 -21.58
N GLU A 77 -0.52 8.23 -20.52
CA GLU A 77 -0.52 9.17 -19.40
C GLU A 77 0.76 9.03 -18.57
N ALA A 78 1.47 10.15 -18.36
CA ALA A 78 2.68 10.19 -17.55
C ALA A 78 2.93 11.61 -17.03
N PHE A 79 3.67 11.69 -15.92
CA PHE A 79 4.00 12.95 -15.27
C PHE A 79 5.48 13.03 -14.93
N ALA A 80 6.04 14.23 -15.05
CA ALA A 80 7.27 14.60 -14.36
C ALA A 80 6.91 15.26 -13.04
N LEU A 81 7.29 14.66 -11.92
CA LEU A 81 7.23 15.32 -10.62
C LEU A 81 8.55 16.05 -10.43
N ASN A 82 8.55 17.36 -10.63
CA ASN A 82 9.71 18.19 -10.42
C ASN A 82 9.86 18.43 -8.91
N VAL A 83 11.00 18.04 -8.35
CA VAL A 83 11.35 18.26 -6.94
C VAL A 83 12.23 19.50 -6.87
N LEU A 84 11.74 20.53 -6.19
CA LEU A 84 12.39 21.84 -6.12
C LEU A 84 13.01 22.08 -4.74
N TYR A 85 14.22 22.64 -4.75
CA TYR A 85 14.95 23.11 -3.57
C TYR A 85 15.44 24.53 -3.84
N ASN A 86 15.16 25.46 -2.95
CA ASN A 86 15.29 26.90 -3.17
C ASN A 86 14.76 27.35 -4.54
N GLN A 87 13.54 26.91 -4.90
CA GLN A 87 12.87 27.19 -6.18
C GLN A 87 13.59 26.67 -7.44
N GLN A 88 14.63 25.86 -7.30
CA GLN A 88 15.34 25.24 -8.42
C GLN A 88 15.01 23.75 -8.51
N ILE A 89 14.71 23.26 -9.71
CA ILE A 89 14.54 21.82 -9.96
C ILE A 89 15.89 21.14 -9.73
N LYS A 90 16.00 20.35 -8.66
CA LYS A 90 17.18 19.50 -8.41
C LYS A 90 16.96 18.08 -8.87
N ASN A 91 15.71 17.61 -8.81
CA ASN A 91 15.39 16.24 -9.15
C ASN A 91 14.07 16.15 -9.93
N ARG A 92 13.92 15.07 -10.69
CA ARG A 92 12.70 14.71 -11.41
C ARG A 92 12.37 13.25 -11.19
N ILE A 93 11.12 13.00 -10.86
CA ILE A 93 10.54 11.65 -10.75
C ILE A 93 9.67 11.44 -11.97
N PHE A 94 9.88 10.33 -12.66
CA PHE A 94 8.99 9.93 -13.75
C PHE A 94 7.83 9.13 -13.13
N LEU A 95 6.62 9.68 -13.14
CA LEU A 95 5.44 8.99 -12.62
C LEU A 95 4.65 8.37 -13.78
N PHE A 96 4.40 7.07 -13.67
CA PHE A 96 3.44 6.34 -14.47
C PHE A 96 2.18 6.11 -13.62
N PRO A 97 1.07 6.81 -13.91
CA PRO A 97 -0.17 6.61 -13.19
C PRO A 97 -0.75 5.24 -13.50
N ILE A 98 -1.33 4.60 -12.50
CA ILE A 98 -2.07 3.34 -12.63
C ILE A 98 -3.45 3.48 -12.01
N GLU A 99 -4.36 2.59 -12.37
CA GLU A 99 -5.58 2.41 -11.59
C GLU A 99 -5.25 1.82 -10.21
N THR A 100 -6.14 2.01 -9.25
CA THR A 100 -5.99 1.37 -7.93
C THR A 100 -5.95 -0.14 -8.08
N VAL A 101 -4.90 -0.77 -7.56
CA VAL A 101 -4.78 -2.23 -7.51
C VAL A 101 -5.44 -2.71 -6.22
N ALA A 102 -6.72 -3.04 -6.29
CA ALA A 102 -7.48 -3.58 -5.16
C ALA A 102 -7.48 -5.12 -5.17
N PRO A 103 -7.50 -5.78 -3.99
CA PRO A 103 -7.57 -7.23 -3.91
C PRO A 103 -8.93 -7.76 -4.39
N SER A 104 -8.93 -8.89 -5.09
CA SER A 104 -10.14 -9.65 -5.36
C SER A 104 -10.63 -10.41 -4.12
N VAL A 105 -11.82 -11.02 -4.20
CA VAL A 105 -12.33 -11.91 -3.15
C VAL A 105 -11.40 -13.10 -2.93
N GLU A 106 -10.91 -13.69 -4.02
CA GLU A 106 -9.97 -14.81 -4.01
C GLU A 106 -8.64 -14.40 -3.38
N ASN A 107 -8.15 -13.18 -3.65
CA ASN A 107 -6.98 -12.65 -2.97
C ASN A 107 -7.22 -12.54 -1.46
N LEU A 108 -8.35 -12.00 -1.01
CA LEU A 108 -8.64 -11.88 0.44
C LEU A 108 -8.74 -13.24 1.14
N ILE A 109 -9.28 -14.26 0.45
CA ILE A 109 -9.34 -15.64 0.94
C ILE A 109 -7.93 -16.25 1.05
N ASP A 110 -7.10 -16.05 0.03
CA ASP A 110 -5.70 -16.51 0.03
C ASP A 110 -4.88 -15.82 1.13
N TYR A 111 -5.09 -14.51 1.33
CA TYR A 111 -4.39 -13.74 2.37
C TYR A 111 -4.73 -14.25 3.77
N ASN A 112 -5.95 -14.76 4.00
CA ASN A 112 -6.30 -15.43 5.26
C ASN A 112 -5.47 -16.71 5.49
N SER A 113 -5.21 -17.46 4.42
CA SER A 113 -4.35 -18.64 4.49
C SER A 113 -2.90 -18.27 4.79
N LYS A 114 -2.36 -17.27 4.08
CA LYS A 114 -0.96 -16.81 4.22
C LYS A 114 -0.71 -16.12 5.56
N ALA A 115 -1.69 -15.40 6.12
CA ALA A 115 -1.58 -14.76 7.43
C ALA A 115 -1.22 -15.74 8.58
N GLN A 116 -1.54 -17.04 8.42
CA GLN A 116 -1.15 -18.08 9.38
C GLN A 116 0.35 -18.35 9.42
N GLN A 117 1.07 -18.08 8.33
CA GLN A 117 2.52 -18.27 8.29
C GLN A 117 3.25 -17.23 9.13
N ILE A 118 2.63 -16.07 9.35
CA ILE A 118 3.13 -15.01 10.23
C ILE A 118 2.82 -15.36 11.69
N TYR A 119 1.61 -15.87 11.97
CA TYR A 119 1.20 -16.27 13.32
C TYR A 119 0.17 -17.41 13.29
N LYS A 120 0.46 -18.51 14.00
CA LYS A 120 -0.44 -19.66 14.12
C LYS A 120 -1.40 -19.50 15.30
N GLU A 121 -2.67 -19.75 15.06
CA GLU A 121 -3.69 -19.95 16.10
C GLU A 121 -4.51 -21.19 15.74
N ASP A 122 -5.18 -21.80 16.71
CA ASP A 122 -6.08 -22.92 16.47
C ASP A 122 -7.34 -22.45 15.71
N GLY A 123 -7.76 -23.16 14.66
CA GLY A 123 -8.99 -22.84 13.93
C GLY A 123 -9.01 -23.28 12.47
N VAL A 124 -10.11 -22.95 11.79
CA VAL A 124 -10.32 -23.20 10.35
C VAL A 124 -10.09 -21.89 9.59
N TYR A 125 -9.39 -21.98 8.45
CA TYR A 125 -8.90 -20.85 7.67
C TYR A 125 -9.09 -21.08 6.16
N GLY A 126 -8.79 -20.04 5.37
CA GLY A 126 -8.93 -20.05 3.92
C GLY A 126 -10.39 -20.21 3.50
N GLU A 127 -10.64 -20.82 2.35
CA GLU A 127 -11.99 -21.02 1.82
C GLU A 127 -12.91 -21.78 2.79
N TYR A 128 -12.37 -22.83 3.44
CA TYR A 128 -13.08 -23.59 4.48
C TYR A 128 -13.39 -22.77 5.73
N GLY A 129 -12.62 -21.70 5.96
CA GLY A 129 -12.78 -20.80 7.10
C GLY A 129 -13.81 -19.70 6.87
N ILE A 130 -14.37 -19.53 5.67
CA ILE A 130 -15.31 -18.43 5.40
C ILE A 130 -16.59 -18.59 6.23
N ARG A 131 -16.96 -17.55 6.98
CA ARG A 131 -18.24 -17.46 7.72
C ARG A 131 -19.24 -16.56 7.01
N ASP A 132 -18.76 -15.48 6.42
CA ASP A 132 -19.58 -14.53 5.68
C ASP A 132 -18.83 -14.07 4.42
N ARG A 133 -19.14 -14.74 3.30
CA ARG A 133 -18.56 -14.39 2.00
C ARG A 133 -19.05 -13.03 1.50
N GLY A 134 -20.30 -12.65 1.82
CA GLY A 134 -20.89 -11.40 1.38
C GLY A 134 -20.14 -10.20 1.94
N HIS A 135 -19.58 -10.33 3.15
CA HIS A 135 -18.71 -9.30 3.72
C HIS A 135 -17.40 -9.12 2.92
N ILE A 136 -16.77 -10.22 2.53
CA ILE A 136 -15.53 -10.20 1.72
C ILE A 136 -15.82 -9.57 0.35
N GLU A 137 -16.93 -9.94 -0.27
CA GLU A 137 -17.42 -9.39 -1.54
C GLU A 137 -17.69 -7.88 -1.43
N ASN A 138 -18.30 -7.43 -0.34
CA ASN A 138 -18.56 -6.01 -0.11
C ASN A 138 -17.26 -5.21 -0.01
N VAL A 139 -16.29 -5.67 0.78
CA VAL A 139 -14.99 -4.99 0.92
C VAL A 139 -14.27 -4.88 -0.43
N ALA A 140 -14.17 -5.99 -1.18
CA ALA A 140 -13.54 -6.00 -2.50
C ALA A 140 -14.28 -5.09 -3.49
N TYR A 141 -15.62 -5.08 -3.46
CA TYR A 141 -16.44 -4.22 -4.29
C TYR A 141 -16.22 -2.73 -3.97
N THR A 142 -16.27 -2.34 -2.69
CA THR A 142 -16.15 -0.94 -2.26
C THR A 142 -14.77 -0.36 -2.57
N LEU A 143 -13.70 -1.15 -2.49
CA LEU A 143 -12.35 -0.69 -2.87
C LEU A 143 -12.25 -0.32 -4.36
N ASN A 144 -12.96 -1.06 -5.23
CA ASN A 144 -13.05 -0.77 -6.66
C ASN A 144 -14.11 0.28 -7.01
N ASN A 145 -15.12 0.44 -6.16
CA ASN A 145 -16.28 1.30 -6.38
C ASN A 145 -16.50 2.23 -5.18
N PRO A 146 -15.60 3.21 -4.93
CA PRO A 146 -15.64 4.00 -3.70
C PRO A 146 -16.71 5.10 -3.71
N TYR A 147 -17.50 5.20 -4.78
CA TYR A 147 -18.55 6.21 -4.94
C TYR A 147 -19.85 5.77 -4.28
N MET A 148 -20.33 6.56 -3.32
CA MET A 148 -21.63 6.38 -2.69
C MET A 148 -22.45 7.65 -2.83
N TYR A 149 -23.62 7.56 -3.47
CA TYR A 149 -24.48 8.71 -3.80
C TYR A 149 -23.74 9.82 -4.56
N GLY A 150 -22.85 9.45 -5.48
CA GLY A 150 -22.06 10.40 -6.30
C GLY A 150 -20.85 11.02 -5.58
N VAL A 151 -20.59 10.66 -4.33
CA VAL A 151 -19.43 11.14 -3.56
C VAL A 151 -18.43 10.02 -3.39
N ASN A 152 -17.16 10.26 -3.76
CA ASN A 152 -16.07 9.33 -3.49
C ASN A 152 -15.77 9.30 -1.98
N ARG A 153 -16.04 8.16 -1.32
CA ARG A 153 -15.87 7.99 0.14
C ARG A 153 -14.45 7.62 0.53
N HIS A 154 -13.67 7.10 -0.40
CA HIS A 154 -12.28 6.72 -0.20
C HIS A 154 -11.44 7.26 -1.36
N PRO A 155 -11.28 8.60 -1.43
CA PRO A 155 -10.65 9.24 -2.57
C PRO A 155 -9.18 8.90 -2.72
N THR A 156 -8.51 8.48 -1.65
CA THR A 156 -7.08 8.20 -1.66
C THR A 156 -6.70 6.75 -1.33
N ILE A 157 -5.44 6.37 -1.58
CA ILE A 157 -4.91 5.05 -1.21
C ILE A 157 -4.87 4.87 0.30
N LEU A 158 -4.50 5.90 1.07
CA LEU A 158 -4.57 5.79 2.54
C LEU A 158 -6.00 5.60 3.03
N ASN A 159 -7.00 6.28 2.44
CA ASN A 159 -8.40 6.08 2.81
C ASN A 159 -8.88 4.66 2.49
N LYS A 160 -8.50 4.12 1.32
CA LYS A 160 -8.85 2.75 0.91
C LYS A 160 -8.15 1.71 1.80
N ALA A 161 -6.89 1.92 2.15
CA ALA A 161 -6.14 1.08 3.09
C ALA A 161 -6.79 1.08 4.49
N THR A 162 -7.18 2.26 4.97
CA THR A 162 -7.88 2.45 6.25
C THR A 162 -9.24 1.72 6.25
N TYR A 163 -10.00 1.83 5.16
CA TYR A 163 -11.25 1.10 4.98
C TYR A 163 -11.01 -0.43 4.99
N LEU A 164 -10.04 -0.91 4.21
CA LEU A 164 -9.70 -2.33 4.15
C LEU A 164 -9.34 -2.90 5.53
N TRP A 165 -8.47 -2.22 6.28
CA TRP A 165 -8.07 -2.65 7.61
C TRP A 165 -9.24 -2.63 8.59
N SER A 166 -9.97 -1.51 8.67
CA SER A 166 -11.08 -1.33 9.61
C SER A 166 -12.21 -2.35 9.38
N GLN A 167 -12.65 -2.52 8.13
CA GLN A 167 -13.74 -3.46 7.82
C GLN A 167 -13.30 -4.91 8.00
N SER A 168 -12.09 -5.28 7.57
CA SER A 168 -11.65 -6.67 7.64
C SER A 168 -11.29 -7.11 9.06
N ALA A 169 -10.78 -6.19 9.91
CA ALA A 169 -10.45 -6.51 11.29
C ALA A 169 -11.69 -6.58 12.19
N GLY A 170 -12.66 -5.69 11.96
CA GLY A 170 -13.87 -5.59 12.78
C GLY A 170 -14.94 -6.62 12.47
N LEU A 171 -14.96 -7.19 11.26
CA LEU A 171 -16.03 -8.05 10.78
C LEU A 171 -15.54 -9.50 10.73
N GLN A 172 -16.31 -10.41 11.34
CA GLN A 172 -15.97 -11.83 11.50
C GLN A 172 -16.24 -12.62 10.20
N ALA A 173 -15.72 -12.14 9.06
CA ALA A 173 -15.93 -12.75 7.75
C ALA A 173 -15.27 -14.13 7.63
N PHE A 174 -14.19 -14.35 8.38
CA PHE A 174 -13.53 -15.64 8.54
C PHE A 174 -13.78 -16.24 9.93
N SER A 175 -13.66 -17.55 10.03
CA SER A 175 -13.77 -18.35 11.25
C SER A 175 -12.66 -18.05 12.21
N ASN A 176 -11.45 -17.90 11.69
CA ASN A 176 -10.32 -17.36 12.43
C ASN A 176 -9.44 -16.49 11.50
N GLY A 177 -8.58 -15.67 12.10
CA GLY A 177 -7.58 -14.89 11.39
C GLY A 177 -8.00 -13.49 10.95
N ASN A 178 -9.25 -13.05 11.16
CA ASN A 178 -9.75 -11.75 10.64
C ASN A 178 -8.78 -10.57 10.83
N LYS A 179 -8.31 -10.34 12.07
CA LYS A 179 -7.34 -9.27 12.38
C LYS A 179 -6.02 -9.39 11.61
N ARG A 180 -5.47 -10.60 11.54
CA ARG A 180 -4.22 -10.90 10.83
C ARG A 180 -4.40 -10.78 9.31
N THR A 181 -5.54 -11.23 8.79
CA THR A 181 -5.91 -11.06 7.39
C THR A 181 -6.07 -9.60 7.03
N ALA A 182 -6.72 -8.80 7.88
CA ALA A 182 -6.86 -7.36 7.68
C ALA A 182 -5.50 -6.66 7.60
N MET A 183 -4.61 -6.98 8.53
CA MET A 183 -3.23 -6.48 8.55
C MET A 183 -2.49 -6.87 7.26
N VAL A 184 -2.43 -8.16 6.91
CA VAL A 184 -1.74 -8.64 5.71
C VAL A 184 -2.34 -8.02 4.44
N ALA A 185 -3.66 -8.04 4.30
CA ALA A 185 -4.35 -7.46 3.14
C ALA A 185 -4.03 -5.97 2.98
N THR A 186 -3.93 -5.23 4.09
CA THR A 186 -3.60 -3.80 4.05
C THR A 186 -2.15 -3.55 3.66
N LEU A 187 -1.19 -4.29 4.23
CA LEU A 187 0.23 -4.20 3.86
C LEU A 187 0.45 -4.51 2.37
N VAL A 188 -0.22 -5.55 1.89
CA VAL A 188 -0.23 -5.93 0.48
C VAL A 188 -0.82 -4.84 -0.39
N PHE A 189 -2.00 -4.33 -0.01
CA PHE A 189 -2.71 -3.31 -0.78
C PHE A 189 -1.86 -2.05 -0.94
N LEU A 190 -1.23 -1.59 0.15
CA LEU A 190 -0.31 -0.45 0.12
C LEU A 190 0.82 -0.71 -0.87
N HIS A 191 1.52 -1.84 -0.73
CA HIS A 191 2.65 -2.14 -1.62
C HIS A 191 2.23 -2.25 -3.10
N SER A 192 1.07 -2.86 -3.35
CA SER A 192 0.48 -3.00 -4.70
C SER A 192 0.18 -1.66 -5.37
N ASN A 193 0.04 -0.59 -4.59
CA ASN A 193 -0.25 0.77 -5.06
C ASN A 193 0.97 1.70 -4.94
N GLY A 194 2.17 1.17 -4.70
CA GLY A 194 3.42 1.93 -4.66
C GLY A 194 3.79 2.50 -3.27
N TYR A 195 3.19 1.98 -2.20
CA TYR A 195 3.39 2.44 -0.82
C TYR A 195 4.04 1.33 -0.01
N ASP A 196 5.23 1.58 0.53
CA ASP A 196 5.90 0.61 1.39
C ASP A 196 5.65 0.97 2.86
N PHE A 197 5.13 0.00 3.62
CA PHE A 197 5.09 0.10 5.07
C PHE A 197 6.51 -0.08 5.64
N ILE A 198 6.95 0.86 6.47
CA ILE A 198 8.33 0.95 6.96
C ILE A 198 8.55 -0.11 8.04
N PHE A 199 9.39 -1.11 7.73
CA PHE A 199 9.74 -2.13 8.70
C PHE A 199 10.66 -1.59 9.80
N HIS A 200 10.37 -1.95 11.05
CA HIS A 200 11.28 -1.82 12.19
C HIS A 200 11.16 -3.02 13.14
N LYS A 201 12.15 -3.20 14.02
CA LYS A 201 12.11 -4.28 15.01
C LYS A 201 10.93 -4.08 15.97
N GLY A 202 10.16 -5.13 16.23
CA GLY A 202 8.97 -5.09 17.09
C GLY A 202 7.68 -4.73 16.35
N LEU A 203 7.76 -4.34 15.07
CA LEU A 203 6.60 -3.98 14.25
C LEU A 203 5.55 -5.08 14.20
N ARG A 204 5.94 -6.36 14.23
CA ARG A 204 4.98 -7.48 14.22
C ARG A 204 3.98 -7.39 15.36
N GLN A 205 4.45 -7.15 16.59
CA GLN A 205 3.56 -7.08 17.75
C GLN A 205 2.72 -5.81 17.69
N GLU A 206 3.31 -4.69 17.26
CA GLU A 206 2.63 -3.41 17.11
C GLU A 206 1.42 -3.50 16.17
N LEU A 207 1.61 -4.08 14.98
CA LEU A 207 0.53 -4.25 14.00
C LEU A 207 -0.58 -5.18 14.48
N ILE A 208 -0.24 -6.21 15.26
CA ILE A 208 -1.21 -7.12 15.89
C ILE A 208 -2.04 -6.37 16.93
N ASP A 209 -1.38 -5.65 17.84
CA ASP A 209 -2.02 -4.89 18.90
C ASP A 209 -2.90 -3.78 18.33
N PHE A 210 -2.44 -3.11 17.27
CA PHE A 210 -3.21 -2.11 16.55
C PHE A 210 -4.45 -2.75 15.88
N SER A 211 -4.30 -3.92 15.25
CA SER A 211 -5.43 -4.66 14.68
C SER A 211 -6.46 -5.10 15.74
N VAL A 212 -6.02 -5.37 16.97
CA VAL A 212 -6.93 -5.61 18.10
C VAL A 212 -7.69 -4.34 18.47
N GLN A 213 -6.99 -3.19 18.60
CA GLN A 213 -7.61 -1.89 18.89
C GLN A 213 -8.69 -1.52 17.86
N ILE A 214 -8.40 -1.72 16.56
CA ILE A 214 -9.36 -1.54 15.47
C ILE A 214 -10.59 -2.43 15.67
N ALA A 215 -10.39 -3.73 15.92
CA ALA A 215 -11.48 -4.69 16.04
C ALA A 215 -12.42 -4.39 17.22
N VAL A 216 -11.88 -3.86 18.33
CA VAL A 216 -12.68 -3.45 19.50
C VAL A 216 -13.18 -2.00 19.39
N LYS A 217 -12.93 -1.32 18.26
CA LYS A 217 -13.29 0.08 17.98
C LYS A 217 -12.70 1.06 19.01
N ALA A 218 -11.50 0.77 19.51
CA ALA A 218 -10.76 1.66 20.41
C ALA A 218 -10.05 2.79 19.64
N VAL A 219 -9.87 2.64 18.33
CA VAL A 219 -9.38 3.68 17.42
C VAL A 219 -10.39 3.92 16.32
N ASP A 220 -10.49 5.17 15.86
CA ASP A 220 -11.38 5.58 14.78
C ASP A 220 -10.69 5.56 13.40
N PHE A 221 -11.44 5.94 12.37
CA PHE A 221 -10.95 5.94 10.99
C PHE A 221 -9.78 6.93 10.78
N GLU A 222 -9.82 8.09 11.43
CA GLU A 222 -8.78 9.11 11.29
C GLU A 222 -7.49 8.63 11.97
N GLU A 223 -7.59 8.04 13.16
CA GLU A 223 -6.46 7.47 13.89
C GLU A 223 -5.79 6.32 13.12
N ILE A 224 -6.58 5.44 12.47
CA ILE A 224 -6.05 4.39 11.60
C ILE A 224 -5.35 4.99 10.38
N SER A 225 -5.97 5.99 9.74
CA SER A 225 -5.38 6.64 8.55
C SER A 225 -4.07 7.36 8.88
N SER A 226 -4.01 8.05 10.03
CA SER A 226 -2.79 8.70 10.52
C SER A 226 -1.70 7.68 10.82
N TYR A 227 -2.04 6.58 11.51
CA TYR A 227 -1.07 5.51 11.79
C TYR A 227 -0.48 4.93 10.50
N ILE A 228 -1.30 4.67 9.48
CA ILE A 228 -0.80 4.20 8.19
C ILE A 228 0.09 5.28 7.53
N SER A 229 -0.38 6.52 7.46
CA SER A 229 0.35 7.64 6.85
C SER A 229 1.74 7.86 7.44
N ASP A 230 1.86 7.78 8.76
CA ASP A 230 3.12 8.00 9.47
C ASP A 230 4.13 6.87 9.21
N ASN A 231 3.63 5.65 8.98
CA ASN A 231 4.44 4.45 8.83
C ASN A 231 4.60 3.97 7.39
N VAL A 232 4.22 4.77 6.40
CA VAL A 232 4.45 4.47 4.98
C VAL A 232 5.37 5.48 4.31
N ARG A 233 5.96 5.05 3.20
CA ARG A 233 6.69 5.87 2.23
C ARG A 233 6.37 5.41 0.82
N LEU A 234 6.71 6.20 -0.19
CA LEU A 234 6.53 5.78 -1.59
C LEU A 234 7.68 4.90 -2.06
N ASN A 235 7.36 3.86 -2.82
CA ASN A 235 8.32 2.95 -3.43
C ASN A 235 8.89 3.56 -4.72
N LEU A 236 9.95 4.35 -4.60
CA LEU A 236 10.56 5.11 -5.70
C LEU A 236 11.55 4.30 -6.55
N PHE A 237 11.95 3.12 -6.10
CA PHE A 237 13.06 2.37 -6.72
C PHE A 237 12.68 0.97 -7.16
N ASN A 238 11.38 0.63 -7.11
CA ASN A 238 10.92 -0.75 -7.21
C ASN A 238 11.72 -1.63 -6.23
N GLU A 239 11.79 -1.19 -4.97
CA GLU A 239 12.52 -1.92 -3.94
C GLU A 239 11.89 -3.30 -3.75
N ASP A 240 12.73 -4.32 -3.56
CA ASP A 240 12.27 -5.65 -3.22
C ASP A 240 11.43 -5.58 -1.94
N TRP A 241 10.14 -5.86 -2.06
CA TRP A 241 9.27 -5.94 -0.89
C TRP A 241 9.41 -7.30 -0.22
N ASN A 242 9.83 -7.29 1.04
CA ASN A 242 9.97 -8.49 1.87
C ASN A 242 9.40 -8.28 3.28
N THR A 243 8.49 -7.31 3.44
CA THR A 243 7.93 -6.92 4.73
C THR A 243 7.25 -8.10 5.42
N ILE A 244 6.52 -8.94 4.66
CA ILE A 244 5.83 -10.10 5.21
C ILE A 244 6.82 -11.14 5.76
N GLU A 245 7.91 -11.39 5.05
CA GLU A 245 9.00 -12.26 5.49
C GLU A 245 9.70 -11.69 6.72
N GLN A 246 9.97 -10.38 6.73
CA GLN A 246 10.56 -9.70 7.89
C GLN A 246 9.65 -9.78 9.12
N LEU A 247 8.34 -9.64 8.95
CA LEU A 247 7.36 -9.79 10.04
C LEU A 247 7.31 -11.20 10.60
N LYS A 248 7.43 -12.23 9.75
CA LYS A 248 7.50 -13.64 10.20
C LYS A 248 8.68 -13.86 11.15
N ASP A 249 9.82 -13.23 10.88
CA ASP A 249 11.06 -13.37 11.66
C ASP A 249 11.19 -12.33 12.79
N ASP A 250 10.22 -11.43 12.95
CA ASP A 250 10.24 -10.37 13.95
C ASP A 250 9.73 -10.84 15.33
N PHE A 251 10.52 -11.68 16.00
CA PHE A 251 10.23 -12.11 17.37
C PHE A 251 10.68 -11.06 18.40
N PRO A 252 9.89 -10.79 19.47
CA PRO A 252 10.36 -10.03 20.61
C PRO A 252 11.59 -10.73 21.21
N LYS A 253 12.60 -9.95 21.60
CA LYS A 253 13.79 -10.46 22.28
C LYS A 253 13.44 -11.02 23.66
#